data_AF-A0AAC9R1I7-F1
#
_entry.id   AF-A0AAC9R1I7-F1
#
_cell.length_a   1.000
_cell.length_b   1.000
_cell.length_c   1.000
_cell.angle_alpha   90.00
_cell.angle_beta   90.00
_cell.angle_gamma   90.00
#
_symmetry.space_group_name_H-M   'P 1'
#
loop_
_entity.id
_entity.type
_entity.pdbx_description
1 polymer ?
#
loop_
_entity_poly.entity_id
_entity_poly.type
_entity_poly.pdbx_seq_one_letter_code
_entity_poly.pdbx_strand_id
1 'polypeptide(L)'
;MQTGGTKTLSSNRTVVLNPICMKIIKRQIQKNQERQEYIKIMMLDKDSSYWYPLRGFIFTDYLFQNHMGTPITPKLFTGFFNNKTSRKGGSIDDMIRERYPKFTKHITSHVFRYTHISMLAERGWQLKEIMDRVGHKGSKTTLEIYQQVTKDMRKNEEEDLKKITIGSQFLED
;
A
#
# COMPACT_ATOMS: atom_id res chain seq x y z
N MET A 1 22.97 8.91 6.26
CA MET A 1 22.67 8.62 4.84
C MET A 1 21.32 9.24 4.50
N GLN A 2 21.30 10.32 3.72
CA GLN A 2 20.08 10.83 3.10
C GLN A 2 19.60 9.79 2.08
N THR A 3 18.47 9.13 2.31
CA THR A 3 17.81 8.44 1.20
C THR A 3 17.19 9.51 0.32
N GLY A 4 17.60 9.53 -0.95
CA GLY A 4 17.31 10.58 -1.91
C GLY A 4 15.85 11.02 -1.93
N GLY A 5 15.66 12.34 -1.95
CA GLY A 5 14.37 12.94 -2.28
C GLY A 5 13.85 12.40 -3.61
N THR A 6 12.53 12.37 -3.74
CA THR A 6 11.85 11.97 -4.98
C THR A 6 12.38 12.78 -6.16
N LYS A 7 12.69 12.10 -7.29
CA LYS A 7 13.23 12.71 -8.51
C LYS A 7 12.34 13.82 -9.11
N THR A 8 11.07 13.93 -8.70
CA THR A 8 10.14 14.99 -9.12
C THR A 8 9.19 15.39 -7.97
N LEU A 9 8.93 16.69 -7.82
CA LEU A 9 7.93 17.26 -6.89
C LEU A 9 6.53 16.64 -7.10
N SER A 10 6.22 16.22 -8.34
CA SER A 10 4.96 15.58 -8.72
C SER A 10 4.68 14.22 -8.05
N SER A 11 5.65 13.63 -7.34
CA SER A 11 5.45 12.39 -6.59
C SER A 11 4.91 12.61 -5.17
N ASN A 12 5.15 13.80 -4.60
CA ASN A 12 4.70 14.17 -3.26
C ASN A 12 3.23 14.55 -3.29
N ARG A 13 2.47 14.06 -2.30
CA ARG A 13 1.03 14.29 -2.22
C ARG A 13 0.50 14.07 -0.81
N THR A 14 -0.58 14.77 -0.49
CA THR A 14 -1.32 14.59 0.75
C THR A 14 -2.44 13.57 0.53
N VAL A 15 -2.50 12.54 1.37
CA VAL A 15 -3.52 11.49 1.28
C VAL A 15 -4.28 11.41 2.59
N VAL A 16 -5.61 11.47 2.51
CA VAL A 16 -6.47 11.24 3.66
C VAL A 16 -6.41 9.76 4.06
N LEU A 17 -6.10 9.51 5.32
CA LEU A 17 -6.00 8.17 5.90
C LEU A 17 -7.28 7.81 6.65
N ASN A 18 -7.70 6.56 6.49
CA ASN A 18 -8.80 6.01 7.28
C ASN A 18 -8.44 6.01 8.78
N PRO A 19 -9.39 6.25 9.70
CA PRO A 19 -9.14 6.22 11.15
C PRO A 19 -8.40 4.96 11.65
N ILE A 20 -8.67 3.79 11.06
CA ILE A 20 -7.98 2.54 11.37
C ILE A 20 -6.49 2.64 10.97
N CYS A 21 -6.20 3.12 9.75
CA CYS A 21 -4.83 3.35 9.31
C CYS A 21 -4.11 4.36 10.22
N MET A 22 -4.79 5.44 10.59
CA MET A 22 -4.26 6.45 11.52
C MET A 22 -3.91 5.83 12.88
N LYS A 23 -4.78 4.97 13.42
CA LYS A 23 -4.53 4.25 14.67
C LYS A 23 -3.30 3.34 14.57
N ILE A 24 -3.18 2.58 13.48
CA ILE A 24 -2.03 1.69 13.23
C ILE A 24 -0.74 2.49 13.14
N ILE A 25 -0.74 3.59 12.38
CA ILE A 25 0.44 4.44 12.20
C ILE A 25 0.86 5.08 13.52
N LYS A 26 -0.08 5.68 14.27
CA LYS A 26 0.21 6.27 15.59
C LYS A 26 0.82 5.24 16.55
N ARG A 27 0.23 4.05 16.61
CA ARG A 27 0.77 2.95 17.43
C ARG A 27 2.19 2.55 17.01
N GLN A 28 2.46 2.50 15.70
CA GLN A 28 3.78 2.15 15.20
C GLN A 28 4.82 3.24 15.48
N ILE A 29 4.45 4.52 15.37
CA ILE A 29 5.31 5.65 15.75
C ILE A 29 5.70 5.54 17.23
N GLN A 30 4.70 5.38 18.10
CA GLN A 30 4.93 5.25 19.54
C GLN A 30 5.87 4.08 19.85
N LYS A 31 5.61 2.90 19.28
CA LYS A 31 6.49 1.72 19.46
C LYS A 31 7.93 1.96 18.99
N ASN A 32 8.12 2.71 17.91
CA ASN A 32 9.45 3.02 17.41
C ASN A 32 10.18 4.01 18.33
N GLN A 33 9.46 5.00 18.90
CA GLN A 33 10.00 5.95 19.85
C GLN A 33 10.41 5.26 21.16
N GLU A 34 9.52 4.46 21.73
CA GLU A 34 9.78 3.68 22.95
C GLU A 34 11.00 2.75 22.78
N ARG A 35 11.13 2.09 21.61
CA ARG A 35 12.29 1.24 21.31
C ARG A 35 13.57 2.04 21.25
N GLN A 36 13.56 3.19 20.57
CA GLN A 36 14.76 4.03 20.45
C GLN A 36 15.21 4.52 21.82
N GLU A 37 14.28 4.96 22.67
CA GLU A 37 14.61 5.41 24.02
C GLU A 37 15.15 4.27 24.88
N TYR A 38 14.50 3.10 24.86
CA TYR A 38 14.96 1.91 25.56
C TYR A 38 16.40 1.53 25.16
N ILE A 39 16.69 1.50 23.85
CA ILE A 39 18.03 1.16 23.36
C ILE A 39 19.05 2.22 23.77
N LYS A 40 18.68 3.51 23.70
CA LYS A 40 19.54 4.60 24.13
C LYS A 40 19.97 4.45 25.60
N ILE A 41 19.02 4.11 26.48
CA ILE A 41 19.29 3.86 27.91
C ILE A 41 20.21 2.64 28.07
N MET A 42 19.92 1.53 27.40
CA MET A 42 20.71 0.30 27.48
C MET A 42 22.14 0.47 26.94
N MET A 43 22.37 1.45 26.07
CA MET A 43 23.69 1.76 25.51
C MET A 43 24.54 2.68 26.40
N LEU A 44 23.98 3.23 27.50
CA LEU A 44 24.73 4.08 28.43
C LEU A 44 25.75 3.29 29.24
N ASP A 45 25.41 2.05 29.61
CA ASP A 45 26.31 1.13 30.31
C ASP A 45 27.10 0.30 29.30
N LYS A 46 28.35 0.69 29.06
CA LYS A 46 29.24 0.06 28.07
C LYS A 46 29.83 -1.28 28.52
N ASP A 47 29.77 -1.56 29.82
CA ASP A 47 30.27 -2.81 30.40
C ASP A 47 29.18 -3.89 30.43
N SER A 48 27.92 -3.50 30.16
CA SER A 48 26.80 -4.40 30.03
C SER A 48 26.94 -5.36 28.86
N SER A 49 26.60 -6.64 29.08
CA SER A 49 26.51 -7.65 28.01
C SER A 49 25.48 -7.30 26.94
N TYR A 50 24.53 -6.40 27.24
CA TYR A 50 23.54 -5.88 26.29
C TYR A 50 24.12 -4.82 25.33
N TRP A 51 25.24 -4.19 25.65
CA TRP A 51 25.81 -3.09 24.85
C TRP A 51 26.29 -3.56 23.47
N TYR A 52 27.02 -4.67 23.41
CA TYR A 52 27.65 -5.14 22.17
C TYR A 52 26.62 -5.51 21.07
N PRO A 53 25.54 -6.28 21.36
CA PRO A 53 24.49 -6.54 20.36
C PRO A 53 23.74 -5.28 19.92
N LEU A 54 23.54 -4.31 20.81
CA LEU A 54 22.79 -3.09 20.53
C LEU A 54 23.60 -2.04 19.75
N ARG A 55 24.93 -2.15 19.69
CA ARG A 55 25.81 -1.25 18.91
C ARG A 55 25.44 -1.15 17.43
N GLY A 56 24.86 -2.23 16.86
CA GLY A 56 24.41 -2.27 15.47
C GLY A 56 23.06 -1.60 15.22
N PHE A 57 22.40 -1.06 16.25
CA PHE A 57 21.09 -0.43 16.10
C PHE A 57 21.20 0.91 15.34
N ILE A 58 20.26 1.12 14.41
CA ILE A 58 20.18 2.33 13.60
C ILE A 58 19.07 3.23 14.17
N PHE A 59 19.45 4.37 14.74
CA PHE A 59 18.49 5.41 15.13
C PHE A 59 17.95 6.10 13.89
N THR A 60 16.62 6.08 13.73
CA THR A 60 15.97 6.62 12.54
C THR A 60 14.51 6.98 12.78
N ASP A 61 14.04 7.95 11.99
CA ASP A 61 12.67 8.40 11.88
C ASP A 61 11.81 7.55 10.93
N TYR A 62 12.37 6.53 10.25
CA TYR A 62 11.55 5.65 9.41
C TYR A 62 10.45 4.95 10.20
N LEU A 63 9.22 5.05 9.69
CA LEU A 63 8.07 4.39 10.29
C LEU A 63 8.15 2.86 10.21
N PHE A 64 8.53 2.34 9.04
CA PHE A 64 8.60 0.91 8.76
C PHE A 64 10.06 0.44 8.83
N GLN A 65 10.42 -0.09 9.99
CA GLN A 65 11.77 -0.56 10.33
C GLN A 65 11.71 -1.88 11.09
N ASN A 66 12.77 -2.68 11.00
CA ASN A 66 12.91 -3.89 11.80
C ASN A 66 13.29 -3.57 13.28
N HIS A 67 13.53 -4.60 14.09
CA HIS A 67 13.91 -4.42 15.49
C HIS A 67 15.29 -3.76 15.69
N MET A 68 16.15 -3.76 14.66
CA MET A 68 17.48 -3.10 14.64
C MET A 68 17.45 -1.68 14.05
N GLY A 69 16.26 -1.17 13.71
CA GLY A 69 16.10 0.13 13.10
C GLY A 69 16.44 0.20 11.60
N THR A 70 16.72 -0.94 10.97
CA THR A 70 16.92 -0.99 9.52
C THR A 70 15.57 -0.81 8.80
N PRO A 71 15.46 0.12 7.84
CA PRO A 71 14.22 0.35 7.10
C PRO A 71 13.80 -0.87 6.29
N ILE A 72 12.49 -1.13 6.26
CA ILE A 72 11.94 -2.22 5.44
C ILE A 72 12.00 -1.80 3.97
N THR A 73 12.81 -2.51 3.19
CA THR A 73 12.93 -2.30 1.74
C THR A 73 11.88 -3.13 0.97
N PRO A 74 11.54 -2.76 -0.28
CA PRO A 74 10.62 -3.54 -1.10
C PRO A 74 11.03 -5.01 -1.29
N LYS A 75 12.34 -5.30 -1.29
CA LYS A 75 12.88 -6.65 -1.36
C LYS A 75 12.56 -7.44 -0.09
N LEU A 76 12.76 -6.83 1.09
CA LEU A 76 12.42 -7.45 2.37
C LEU A 76 10.91 -7.63 2.52
N PHE A 77 10.12 -6.66 2.07
CA PHE A 77 8.66 -6.76 2.07
C PHE A 77 8.18 -7.91 1.18
N THR A 78 8.66 -8.00 -0.05
CA THR A 78 8.30 -9.10 -0.96
C THR A 78 8.79 -10.45 -0.44
N GLY A 79 9.99 -10.50 0.13
CA GLY A 79 10.54 -11.69 0.78
C GLY A 79 9.71 -12.12 1.99
N PHE A 80 9.16 -11.20 2.77
CA PHE A 80 8.28 -11.54 3.90
C PHE A 80 7.02 -12.30 3.47
N PHE A 81 6.42 -11.97 2.31
CA PHE A 81 5.27 -12.70 1.80
C PHE A 81 5.64 -14.05 1.15
N ASN A 82 6.78 -14.08 0.45
CA ASN A 82 7.13 -15.17 -0.45
C ASN A 82 8.22 -16.13 0.09
N ASN A 83 8.87 -15.81 1.22
CA ASN A 83 9.89 -16.68 1.79
C ASN A 83 9.24 -17.96 2.29
N LYS A 84 9.53 -19.05 1.58
CA LYS A 84 9.24 -20.40 2.03
C LYS A 84 10.08 -20.67 3.27
N THR A 85 9.45 -20.77 4.43
CA THR A 85 10.11 -21.38 5.58
C THR A 85 10.44 -22.84 5.25
N SER A 86 11.41 -23.45 5.93
CA SER A 86 11.70 -24.89 5.77
C SER A 86 10.50 -25.80 6.09
N ARG A 87 9.40 -25.25 6.63
CA ARG A 87 8.13 -25.94 6.89
C ARG A 87 7.11 -25.60 5.80
N LYS A 88 6.49 -26.62 5.21
CA LYS A 88 5.33 -26.49 4.31
C LYS A 88 4.20 -25.78 5.05
N GLY A 89 3.64 -24.70 4.47
CA GLY A 89 2.59 -23.89 5.11
C GLY A 89 3.07 -22.73 5.98
N GLY A 90 4.39 -22.49 6.06
CA GLY A 90 4.93 -21.43 6.92
C GLY A 90 5.06 -20.05 6.26
N SER A 91 4.84 -19.93 4.94
CA SER A 91 4.83 -18.62 4.27
C SER A 91 3.43 -18.04 4.21
N ILE A 92 3.33 -16.70 4.17
CA ILE A 92 2.03 -16.02 4.02
C ILE A 92 1.38 -16.36 2.67
N ASP A 93 2.18 -16.54 1.61
CA ASP A 93 1.68 -17.01 0.32
C ASP A 93 1.03 -18.41 0.45
N ASP A 94 1.65 -19.34 1.18
CA ASP A 94 1.05 -20.67 1.45
C ASP A 94 -0.28 -20.53 2.21
N MET A 95 -0.30 -19.74 3.29
CA MET A 95 -1.51 -19.51 4.09
C MET A 95 -2.65 -18.91 3.26
N ILE A 96 -2.33 -17.99 2.34
CA ILE A 96 -3.31 -17.37 1.45
C ILE A 96 -3.79 -18.37 0.40
N ARG A 97 -2.92 -19.19 -0.17
CA ARG A 97 -3.31 -20.22 -1.15
C ARG A 97 -4.16 -21.31 -0.52
N GLU A 98 -3.87 -21.69 0.72
CA GLU A 98 -4.68 -22.64 1.49
C GLU A 98 -6.09 -22.08 1.74
N ARG A 99 -6.18 -20.83 2.20
CA ARG A 99 -7.47 -20.20 2.50
C ARG A 99 -8.26 -19.80 1.25
N TYR A 100 -7.57 -19.43 0.18
CA TYR A 100 -8.14 -18.91 -1.06
C TYR A 100 -7.53 -19.64 -2.27
N PRO A 101 -7.92 -20.89 -2.55
CA PRO A 101 -7.30 -21.72 -3.60
C PRO A 101 -7.46 -21.15 -5.02
N LYS A 102 -8.46 -20.29 -5.23
CA LYS A 102 -8.66 -19.58 -6.51
C LYS A 102 -7.72 -18.39 -6.70
N PHE A 103 -7.00 -17.96 -5.66
CA PHE A 103 -6.04 -16.87 -5.74
C PHE A 103 -4.70 -17.39 -6.28
N THR A 104 -4.46 -17.18 -7.57
CA THR A 104 -3.27 -17.71 -8.26
C THR A 104 -2.15 -16.67 -8.40
N LYS A 105 -2.44 -15.38 -8.22
CA LYS A 105 -1.49 -14.28 -8.44
C LYS A 105 -0.36 -14.26 -7.41
N HIS A 106 0.83 -13.86 -7.83
CA HIS A 106 1.95 -13.64 -6.90
C HIS A 106 1.75 -12.38 -6.07
N ILE A 107 1.95 -12.50 -4.75
CA ILE A 107 1.78 -11.39 -3.83
C ILE A 107 3.03 -10.50 -3.85
N THR A 108 2.82 -9.26 -4.24
CA THR A 108 3.82 -8.19 -4.22
C THR A 108 3.20 -6.93 -3.65
N SER A 109 4.02 -5.93 -3.33
CA SER A 109 3.52 -4.61 -2.93
C SER A 109 2.56 -3.98 -3.96
N HIS A 110 2.73 -4.29 -5.24
CA HIS A 110 1.88 -3.79 -6.33
C HIS A 110 0.46 -4.36 -6.31
N VAL A 111 0.26 -5.57 -5.78
CA VAL A 111 -1.08 -6.18 -5.66
C VAL A 111 -1.97 -5.34 -4.74
N PHE A 112 -1.44 -4.86 -3.60
CA PHE A 112 -2.19 -3.99 -2.70
C PHE A 112 -2.58 -2.66 -3.36
N ARG A 113 -1.68 -2.09 -4.17
CA ARG A 113 -1.99 -0.87 -4.95
C ARG A 113 -3.10 -1.14 -5.96
N TYR A 114 -3.03 -2.26 -6.68
CA TYR A 114 -4.07 -2.67 -7.63
C TYR A 114 -5.42 -2.78 -6.92
N THR A 115 -5.49 -3.56 -5.83
CA THR A 115 -6.71 -3.75 -5.04
C THR A 115 -7.28 -2.43 -4.53
N HIS A 116 -6.42 -1.52 -4.04
CA HIS A 116 -6.85 -0.19 -3.59
C HIS A 116 -7.47 0.63 -4.73
N ILE A 117 -6.89 0.60 -5.93
CA ILE A 117 -7.46 1.28 -7.11
C ILE A 117 -8.80 0.65 -7.51
N SER A 118 -8.85 -0.68 -7.61
CA SER A 118 -10.08 -1.40 -7.95
C SER A 118 -11.22 -1.07 -6.99
N MET A 119 -10.96 -1.10 -5.67
CA MET A 119 -11.97 -0.78 -4.65
C MET A 119 -12.49 0.65 -4.70
N LEU A 120 -11.68 1.61 -5.15
CA LEU A 120 -12.10 3.00 -5.34
C LEU A 120 -12.94 3.15 -6.61
N ALA A 121 -12.49 2.54 -7.72
CA ALA A 121 -13.26 2.51 -8.96
C ALA A 121 -14.62 1.81 -8.76
N GLU A 122 -14.65 0.72 -8.01
CA GLU A 122 -15.88 0.01 -7.62
C GLU A 122 -16.87 0.87 -6.82
N ARG A 123 -16.36 1.89 -6.12
CA ARG A 123 -17.15 2.85 -5.34
C ARG A 123 -17.51 4.11 -6.15
N GLY A 124 -17.28 4.10 -7.46
CA GLY A 124 -17.61 5.22 -8.35
C GLY A 124 -16.70 6.43 -8.24
N TRP A 125 -15.51 6.30 -7.63
CA TRP A 125 -14.53 7.40 -7.62
C TRP A 125 -14.10 7.73 -9.03
N GLN A 126 -13.96 9.01 -9.35
CA GLN A 126 -13.53 9.43 -10.68
C GLN A 126 -12.05 9.09 -10.90
N LEU A 127 -11.68 8.75 -12.13
CA LEU A 127 -10.29 8.40 -12.48
C LEU A 127 -9.30 9.47 -12.03
N LYS A 128 -9.64 10.75 -12.17
CA LYS A 128 -8.79 11.88 -11.73
C LYS A 128 -8.53 11.84 -10.22
N GLU A 129 -9.57 11.66 -9.41
CA GLU A 129 -9.47 11.58 -7.94
C GLU A 129 -8.61 10.40 -7.49
N ILE A 130 -8.77 9.25 -8.18
CA ILE A 130 -7.94 8.07 -7.93
C ILE A 130 -6.47 8.37 -8.25
N MET A 131 -6.19 8.95 -9.42
CA MET A 131 -4.82 9.29 -9.84
C MET A 131 -4.16 10.30 -8.91
N ASP A 132 -4.88 11.31 -8.45
CA ASP A 132 -4.40 12.29 -7.47
C ASP A 132 -4.03 11.60 -6.15
N ARG A 133 -4.81 10.58 -5.74
CA ARG A 133 -4.54 9.79 -4.53
C ARG A 133 -3.36 8.82 -4.66
N VAL A 134 -3.25 8.11 -5.78
CA VAL A 134 -2.22 7.05 -5.95
C VAL A 134 -0.93 7.56 -6.61
N GLY A 135 -0.96 8.75 -7.20
CA GLY A 135 0.15 9.38 -7.92
C GLY A 135 0.26 8.93 -9.39
N HIS A 136 0.74 9.85 -10.22
CA HIS A 136 0.73 9.72 -11.69
C HIS A 136 1.80 8.80 -12.28
N LYS A 137 2.79 8.37 -11.50
CA LYS A 137 3.88 7.49 -11.98
C LYS A 137 3.39 6.17 -12.58
N GLY A 138 2.18 5.72 -12.19
CA GLY A 138 1.53 4.51 -12.72
C GLY A 138 0.22 4.82 -13.44
N SER A 139 0.11 5.95 -14.14
CA SER A 139 -1.12 6.39 -14.81
C SER A 139 -1.68 5.35 -15.77
N LYS A 140 -0.84 4.74 -16.62
CA LYS A 140 -1.25 3.67 -17.56
C LYS A 140 -1.89 2.49 -16.83
N THR A 141 -1.22 1.94 -15.83
CA THR A 141 -1.77 0.82 -15.03
C THR A 141 -3.04 1.25 -14.28
N THR A 142 -3.10 2.47 -13.76
CA THR A 142 -4.29 2.98 -13.05
C THR A 142 -5.49 3.07 -13.99
N LEU A 143 -5.26 3.56 -15.21
CA LEU A 143 -6.27 3.64 -16.27
C LEU A 143 -6.76 2.25 -16.68
N GLU A 144 -5.84 1.31 -16.93
CA GLU A 144 -6.18 -0.08 -17.29
C GLU A 144 -7.07 -0.74 -16.22
N ILE A 145 -6.73 -0.58 -14.94
CA ILE A 145 -7.55 -1.10 -13.82
C ILE A 145 -8.93 -0.44 -13.81
N TYR A 146 -8.95 0.88 -13.91
CA TYR A 146 -10.20 1.65 -13.89
C TYR A 146 -11.13 1.24 -15.03
N GLN A 147 -10.60 1.08 -16.25
CA GLN A 147 -11.34 0.64 -17.42
C GLN A 147 -11.88 -0.78 -17.24
N GLN A 148 -11.09 -1.69 -16.67
CA GLN A 148 -11.52 -3.06 -16.38
C GLN A 148 -12.72 -3.08 -15.44
N VAL A 149 -12.62 -2.36 -14.31
CA VAL A 149 -13.69 -2.32 -13.30
C VAL A 149 -14.95 -1.62 -13.81
N THR A 150 -14.79 -0.50 -14.51
CA THR A 150 -15.95 0.28 -15.01
C THR A 150 -16.60 -0.34 -16.25
N LYS A 151 -15.90 -1.17 -17.02
CA LYS A 151 -16.54 -1.97 -18.08
C LYS A 151 -17.58 -2.91 -17.49
N ASP A 152 -17.31 -3.52 -16.34
CA ASP A 152 -18.25 -4.42 -15.68
C ASP A 152 -19.48 -3.69 -15.10
N MET A 153 -19.36 -2.38 -14.86
CA MET A 153 -20.46 -1.50 -14.41
C MET A 153 -21.36 -1.00 -15.54
N ARG A 154 -20.83 -0.91 -16.77
CA ARG A 154 -21.54 -0.36 -17.96
C ARG A 154 -22.56 -1.31 -18.59
N LYS A 155 -23.09 -2.28 -17.84
CA LYS A 155 -24.08 -3.24 -18.37
C LYS A 155 -25.41 -2.60 -18.79
N ASN A 156 -25.66 -1.36 -18.39
CA ASN A 156 -26.90 -0.64 -18.68
C ASN A 156 -26.68 0.58 -19.60
N GLU A 157 -25.57 0.64 -20.35
CA GLU A 157 -25.26 1.76 -21.25
C GLU A 157 -26.41 2.07 -22.23
N GLU A 158 -27.07 1.04 -22.76
CA GLU A 158 -28.22 1.21 -23.65
C GLU A 158 -29.46 1.80 -22.93
N GLU A 159 -29.71 1.44 -21.67
CA GLU A 159 -30.79 2.03 -20.88
C GLU A 159 -30.50 3.48 -20.48
N ASP A 160 -29.25 3.80 -20.20
CA ASP A 160 -28.83 5.15 -19.84
C ASP A 160 -28.87 6.08 -21.05
N LEU A 161 -28.48 5.60 -22.24
CA LEU A 161 -28.63 6.34 -23.50
C LEU A 161 -30.09 6.60 -23.86
N LYS A 162 -31.00 5.66 -23.60
CA LYS A 162 -32.46 5.85 -23.81
C LYS A 162 -33.07 6.95 -22.95
N LYS A 163 -32.46 7.29 -21.80
CA LYS A 163 -32.91 8.39 -20.94
C LYS A 163 -32.51 9.77 -21.48
N ILE A 164 -31.59 9.83 -22.44
CA ILE A 164 -31.15 11.08 -23.07
C ILE A 164 -32.21 11.49 -24.10
N THR A 165 -33.13 12.37 -23.71
CA THR A 165 -34.29 12.80 -24.53
C THR A 165 -34.07 14.11 -25.29
N ILE A 166 -32.85 14.67 -25.25
CA ILE A 166 -32.47 15.93 -25.90
C ILE A 166 -32.51 15.73 -27.42
N GLY A 167 -33.67 15.95 -28.05
CA GLY A 167 -33.90 15.65 -29.46
C GLY A 167 -35.30 15.13 -29.77
N SER A 168 -35.94 14.43 -28.83
CA SER A 168 -37.27 13.84 -29.01
C SER A 168 -38.34 14.87 -29.42
N GLN A 169 -38.29 16.06 -28.83
CA GLN A 169 -39.15 17.20 -29.17
C GLN A 169 -38.95 17.78 -30.59
N PHE A 170 -37.93 17.32 -31.33
CA PHE A 170 -37.62 17.76 -32.71
C PHE A 170 -37.79 16.61 -33.72
N LEU A 171 -38.33 15.47 -33.29
CA LEU A 171 -38.58 14.29 -34.15
C LEU A 171 -40.06 14.11 -34.49
N GLU A 172 -40.94 15.00 -34.00
CA GLU A 172 -42.34 15.06 -34.42
C GLU A 172 -42.46 16.06 -35.58
N ASP A 173 -42.34 15.55 -36.81
CA ASP A 173 -42.86 16.12 -38.06
C ASP A 173 -43.48 15.00 -38.90
#